data_AF-A0A8T8SZV8-F1
#
_entry.id   AF-A0A8T8SZV8-F1
#
_cell.length_a   1.000
_cell.length_b   1.000
_cell.length_c   1.000
_cell.angle_alpha   90.00
_cell.angle_beta   90.00
_cell.angle_gamma   90.00
#
_symmetry.space_group_name_H-M   'P 1'
#
loop_
_entity.id
_entity.type
_entity.pdbx_description
1 polymer ?
#
loop_
_entity_poly.entity_id
_entity_poly.type
_entity_poly.pdbx_seq_one_letter_code
_entity_poly.pdbx_strand_id
1 'polypeptide(L)'
;MTRTPSILTDPRFFLILTILVLASIPAVSAFGAGNVPNWSFADGTSFRHGDLEDILVDLLKKTGGGLLSRGTKFSGLDVKRVYFGNWLRDYSQAMDVAALQKLKPVSILSIVMVLGFMAHGYVTEEFQVTDERLGVYLPTEHIDNPKGYADGKDARQFDPRLRGPVDPRELEIDPRSGMKNYIANESGNWDTSSALVRRTLTKCIEMGRRARQSGRA
;
A
#
# COMPACT_ATOMS: atom_id res chain seq x y z
N MET A 1 -5.78 40.24 -51.23
CA MET A 1 -4.97 39.05 -50.89
C MET A 1 -5.38 38.61 -49.48
N THR A 2 -6.39 37.75 -49.39
CA THR A 2 -6.92 37.26 -48.10
C THR A 2 -6.02 36.14 -47.58
N ARG A 3 -5.36 36.35 -46.43
CA ARG A 3 -4.56 35.32 -45.77
C ARG A 3 -5.49 34.19 -45.34
N THR A 4 -5.31 33.00 -45.93
CA THR A 4 -5.93 31.77 -45.44
C THR A 4 -5.49 31.54 -44.00
N PRO A 5 -6.41 31.32 -43.05
CA PRO A 5 -6.03 31.04 -41.66
C PRO A 5 -5.21 29.75 -41.60
N SER A 6 -4.07 29.82 -40.92
CA SER A 6 -3.21 28.66 -40.69
C SER A 6 -3.92 27.66 -39.79
N ILE A 7 -3.87 26.38 -40.15
CA ILE A 7 -4.43 25.29 -39.32
C ILE A 7 -3.87 25.30 -37.89
N LEU A 8 -2.63 25.79 -37.73
CA LEU A 8 -1.94 25.94 -36.44
C LEU A 8 -2.50 27.08 -35.56
N THR A 9 -3.43 27.88 -36.09
CA THR A 9 -4.12 28.96 -35.35
C THR A 9 -5.59 28.66 -35.11
N ASP A 10 -6.10 27.52 -35.61
CA ASP A 10 -7.50 27.13 -35.42
C ASP A 10 -7.68 26.43 -34.06
N PRO A 11 -8.48 26.97 -33.12
CA PRO A 11 -8.76 26.32 -31.84
C PRO A 11 -9.40 24.93 -31.99
N ARG A 12 -10.09 24.66 -33.11
CA ARG A 12 -10.68 23.34 -33.40
C ARG A 12 -9.60 22.29 -33.65
N PHE A 13 -8.48 22.67 -34.26
CA PHE A 13 -7.35 21.77 -34.48
C PHE A 13 -6.74 21.31 -33.15
N PHE A 14 -6.52 22.23 -32.20
CA PHE A 14 -6.03 21.89 -30.86
C PHE A 14 -7.03 21.05 -30.06
N LEU A 15 -8.34 21.31 -30.20
CA LEU A 15 -9.37 20.49 -29.56
C LEU A 15 -9.36 19.05 -30.11
N ILE A 16 -9.34 18.89 -31.43
CA ILE A 16 -9.30 17.57 -32.08
C ILE A 16 -8.01 16.85 -31.71
N LEU A 17 -6.86 17.53 -31.72
CA LEU A 17 -5.58 16.97 -31.29
C LEU A 17 -5.62 16.51 -29.82
N THR A 18 -6.20 17.32 -28.93
CA THR A 18 -6.36 16.97 -27.51
C THR A 18 -7.25 15.74 -27.36
N ILE A 19 -8.37 15.66 -28.08
CA ILE A 19 -9.26 14.50 -28.06
C ILE A 19 -8.53 13.25 -28.58
N LEU A 20 -7.76 13.37 -29.67
CA LEU A 20 -6.99 12.25 -30.22
C LEU A 20 -5.89 11.78 -29.26
N VAL A 21 -5.22 12.71 -28.57
CA VAL A 21 -4.24 12.39 -27.52
C VAL A 21 -4.94 11.68 -26.36
N LEU A 22 -6.06 12.20 -25.86
CA LEU A 22 -6.80 11.57 -24.76
C LEU A 22 -7.34 10.18 -25.15
N ALA A 23 -7.82 10.00 -26.38
CA ALA A 23 -8.34 8.73 -26.89
C ALA A 23 -7.25 7.68 -27.14
N SER A 24 -5.98 8.10 -27.24
CA SER A 24 -4.83 7.19 -27.40
C SER A 24 -4.14 6.85 -26.08
N ILE A 25 -4.62 7.40 -24.95
CA ILE A 25 -4.17 6.98 -23.62
C ILE A 25 -4.72 5.58 -23.34
N PRO A 26 -3.87 4.59 -23.02
CA PRO A 26 -4.35 3.25 -22.66
C PRO A 26 -5.26 3.31 -21.43
N ALA A 27 -6.26 2.42 -21.40
CA ALA A 27 -7.17 2.32 -20.25
C ALA A 27 -6.39 2.06 -18.96
N VAL A 28 -6.54 2.94 -17.97
CA VAL A 28 -5.93 2.81 -16.65
C VAL A 28 -6.95 2.17 -15.71
N SER A 29 -6.55 1.10 -15.02
CA SER A 29 -7.37 0.55 -13.92
C SER A 29 -7.54 1.60 -12.84
N ALA A 30 -8.79 1.93 -12.51
CA ALA A 30 -9.10 2.92 -11.49
C ALA A 30 -8.96 2.28 -10.11
N PHE A 31 -8.09 2.86 -9.28
CA PHE A 31 -7.96 2.52 -7.87
C PHE A 31 -8.61 3.61 -7.00
N GLY A 32 -9.32 3.23 -5.96
CA GLY A 32 -10.02 4.19 -5.09
C GLY A 32 -10.30 3.68 -3.67
N ALA A 33 -11.00 4.48 -2.88
CA ALA A 33 -11.47 4.09 -1.54
C ALA A 33 -12.90 3.53 -1.58
N GLY A 34 -13.24 2.65 -0.63
CA GLY A 34 -14.55 2.00 -0.51
C GLY A 34 -14.60 0.58 -1.07
N ASN A 35 -15.79 0.13 -1.48
CA ASN A 35 -16.00 -1.13 -2.22
C ASN A 35 -16.69 -0.81 -3.54
N VAL A 36 -16.32 -1.53 -4.60
CA VAL A 36 -17.07 -1.49 -5.85
C VAL A 36 -18.31 -2.36 -5.66
N PRO A 37 -19.53 -1.83 -5.81
CA PRO A 37 -20.72 -2.66 -5.68
C PRO A 37 -20.66 -3.82 -6.69
N ASN A 38 -20.92 -5.05 -6.21
CA ASN A 38 -20.83 -6.31 -6.99
C ASN A 38 -21.78 -6.39 -8.20
N TRP A 39 -22.65 -5.39 -8.38
CA TRP A 39 -23.58 -5.27 -9.51
C TRP A 39 -23.20 -4.15 -10.48
N SER A 40 -22.09 -3.43 -10.22
CA SER A 40 -21.66 -2.32 -11.06
C SER A 40 -20.86 -2.83 -12.26
N PHE A 41 -20.97 -2.12 -13.39
CA PHE A 41 -20.12 -2.36 -14.57
C PHE A 41 -18.62 -2.19 -14.31
N ALA A 42 -18.24 -1.63 -13.15
CA ALA A 42 -16.86 -1.45 -12.72
C ALA A 42 -16.31 -2.64 -11.90
N ASP A 43 -17.15 -3.62 -11.56
CA ASP A 43 -16.74 -4.82 -10.84
C ASP A 43 -15.70 -5.62 -11.65
N GLY A 44 -14.57 -5.95 -11.02
CA GLY A 44 -13.43 -6.62 -11.65
C GLY A 44 -12.54 -5.76 -12.57
N THR A 45 -12.87 -4.49 -12.81
CA THR A 45 -12.03 -3.56 -13.61
C THR A 45 -11.52 -2.35 -12.83
N SER A 46 -12.23 -1.98 -11.76
CA SER A 46 -11.82 -1.00 -10.76
C SER A 46 -11.66 -1.71 -9.42
N PHE A 47 -10.64 -1.33 -8.64
CA PHE A 47 -10.36 -1.95 -7.35
C PHE A 47 -10.32 -0.87 -6.28
N ARG A 48 -11.09 -1.08 -5.21
CA ARG A 48 -11.09 -0.24 -4.03
C ARG A 48 -10.58 -1.03 -2.81
N HIS A 49 -10.27 -0.31 -1.74
CA HIS A 49 -9.63 -0.88 -0.57
C HIS A 49 -10.34 -2.13 -0.01
N GLY A 50 -11.67 -2.13 0.09
CA GLY A 50 -12.38 -3.30 0.63
C GLY A 50 -12.68 -4.39 -0.40
N ASP A 51 -12.41 -4.18 -1.69
CA ASP A 51 -12.48 -5.25 -2.71
C ASP A 51 -11.34 -6.27 -2.50
N LEU A 52 -10.29 -5.92 -1.75
CA LEU A 52 -9.28 -6.87 -1.30
C LEU A 52 -9.88 -7.95 -0.38
N GLU A 53 -10.90 -7.61 0.43
CA GLU A 53 -11.65 -8.58 1.23
C GLU A 53 -12.27 -9.63 0.33
N ASP A 54 -12.99 -9.13 -0.67
CA ASP A 54 -13.81 -9.93 -1.55
C ASP A 54 -12.94 -10.83 -2.41
N ILE A 55 -11.76 -10.36 -2.83
CA ILE A 55 -10.76 -11.18 -3.51
C ILE A 55 -10.21 -12.27 -2.59
N LEU A 56 -9.89 -11.97 -1.33
CA LEU A 56 -9.41 -12.98 -0.38
C LEU A 56 -10.48 -14.04 -0.06
N VAL A 57 -11.73 -13.61 0.07
CA VAL A 57 -12.89 -14.49 0.25
C VAL A 57 -13.18 -15.30 -1.02
N ASP A 58 -12.98 -14.73 -2.20
CA ASP A 58 -13.12 -15.43 -3.48
C ASP A 58 -12.00 -16.46 -3.68
N LEU A 59 -10.75 -16.12 -3.31
CA LEU A 59 -9.64 -17.08 -3.28
C LEU A 59 -9.93 -18.24 -2.31
N LEU A 60 -10.51 -17.96 -1.13
CA LEU A 60 -10.99 -18.96 -0.19
C LEU A 60 -12.04 -19.89 -0.82
N LYS A 61 -13.00 -19.33 -1.57
CA LYS A 61 -14.05 -20.10 -2.25
C LYS A 61 -13.50 -20.92 -3.43
N LYS A 62 -12.64 -20.34 -4.26
CA LYS A 62 -12.10 -20.95 -5.49
C LYS A 62 -11.08 -22.06 -5.21
N THR A 63 -10.28 -21.93 -4.15
CA THR A 63 -9.37 -23.01 -3.72
C THR A 63 -10.09 -24.27 -3.21
N GLY A 64 -11.42 -24.21 -3.01
CA GLY A 64 -12.27 -25.32 -2.59
C GLY A 64 -12.92 -26.16 -3.71
N GLY A 65 -12.71 -25.85 -4.99
CA GLY A 65 -13.53 -26.40 -6.10
C GLY A 65 -12.90 -27.46 -7.02
N GLY A 66 -11.66 -27.91 -6.77
CA GLY A 66 -10.96 -28.85 -7.66
C GLY A 66 -10.77 -30.24 -7.06
N LEU A 67 -11.16 -31.29 -7.80
CA LEU A 67 -11.01 -32.72 -7.45
C LEU A 67 -9.56 -33.16 -7.14
N LEU A 68 -8.56 -32.30 -7.40
CA LEU A 68 -7.12 -32.53 -7.19
C LEU A 68 -6.47 -31.56 -6.18
N SER A 69 -7.23 -30.74 -5.46
CA SER A 69 -6.66 -29.77 -4.51
C SER A 69 -6.20 -30.48 -3.22
N ARG A 70 -4.94 -30.91 -3.18
CA ARG A 70 -4.24 -31.47 -2.01
C ARG A 70 -3.61 -30.40 -1.10
N GLY A 71 -4.00 -29.13 -1.24
CA GLY A 71 -3.47 -28.01 -0.46
C GLY A 71 -4.27 -27.73 0.82
N THR A 72 -3.61 -27.21 1.86
CA THR A 72 -4.27 -26.61 3.03
C THR A 72 -5.16 -25.46 2.57
N LYS A 73 -6.46 -25.55 2.87
CA LYS A 73 -7.46 -24.56 2.46
C LYS A 73 -7.15 -23.22 3.12
N PHE A 74 -7.16 -22.13 2.34
CA PHE A 74 -7.19 -20.79 2.92
C PHE A 74 -8.48 -20.67 3.74
N SER A 75 -8.37 -20.33 5.02
CA SER A 75 -9.46 -20.36 5.99
C SER A 75 -9.96 -18.96 6.32
N GLY A 76 -11.17 -18.86 6.89
CA GLY A 76 -11.68 -17.57 7.37
C GLY A 76 -10.79 -16.95 8.47
N LEU A 77 -10.04 -17.79 9.19
CA LEU A 77 -9.04 -17.33 10.14
C LEU A 77 -7.84 -16.69 9.42
N ASP A 78 -7.41 -17.22 8.27
CA ASP A 78 -6.34 -16.62 7.47
C ASP A 78 -6.73 -15.26 6.91
N VAL A 79 -7.99 -15.09 6.49
CA VAL A 79 -8.53 -13.77 6.14
C VAL A 79 -8.37 -12.82 7.32
N LYS A 80 -8.85 -13.18 8.51
CA LYS A 80 -8.73 -12.35 9.72
C LYS A 80 -7.27 -12.01 10.06
N ARG A 81 -6.33 -12.94 9.88
CA ARG A 81 -4.89 -12.70 10.10
C ARG A 81 -4.32 -11.67 9.13
N VAL A 82 -4.68 -11.74 7.84
CA VAL A 82 -4.29 -10.72 6.84
C VAL A 82 -4.88 -9.36 7.21
N TYR A 83 -6.15 -9.32 7.60
CA TYR A 83 -6.82 -8.11 8.07
C TYR A 83 -6.14 -7.49 9.28
N PHE A 84 -5.77 -8.33 10.26
CA PHE A 84 -5.05 -7.87 11.44
C PHE A 84 -3.70 -7.24 11.07
N GLY A 85 -2.96 -7.83 10.13
CA GLY A 85 -1.73 -7.23 9.61
C GLY A 85 -1.96 -5.86 8.93
N ASN A 86 -3.01 -5.75 8.10
CA ASN A 86 -3.41 -4.49 7.48
C ASN A 86 -3.81 -3.44 8.53
N TRP A 87 -4.55 -3.85 9.55
CA TRP A 87 -4.95 -3.00 10.67
C TRP A 87 -3.74 -2.51 11.47
N LEU A 88 -2.76 -3.38 11.76
CA LEU A 88 -1.52 -3.00 12.43
C LEU A 88 -0.73 -1.97 11.64
N ARG A 89 -0.61 -2.14 10.30
CA ARG A 89 0.03 -1.14 9.43
C ARG A 89 -0.66 0.22 9.57
N ASP A 90 -1.98 0.27 9.52
CA ASP A 90 -2.72 1.54 9.62
C ASP A 90 -2.56 2.18 11.01
N TYR A 91 -2.59 1.38 12.07
CA TYR A 91 -2.38 1.88 13.44
C TYR A 91 -0.92 2.17 13.79
N SER A 92 0.05 1.74 12.96
CA SER A 92 1.45 2.16 13.09
C SER A 92 1.61 3.69 12.98
N GLN A 93 0.63 4.38 12.36
CA GLN A 93 0.52 5.84 12.35
C GLN A 93 0.47 6.46 13.76
N ALA A 94 0.01 5.71 14.76
CA ALA A 94 0.06 6.14 16.16
C ALA A 94 1.50 6.17 16.69
N MET A 95 2.39 5.36 16.12
CA MET A 95 3.84 5.32 16.39
C MET A 95 4.60 6.22 15.40
N ASP A 96 4.15 7.46 15.25
CA ASP A 96 4.80 8.50 14.44
C ASP A 96 5.45 9.58 15.32
N VAL A 97 6.31 10.41 14.71
CA VAL A 97 7.02 11.54 15.30
C VAL A 97 6.12 12.41 16.20
N ALA A 98 4.93 12.76 15.73
CA ALA A 98 4.03 13.65 16.47
C ALA A 98 3.58 13.05 17.83
N ALA A 99 3.40 11.74 17.89
CA ALA A 99 3.02 11.02 19.10
C ALA A 99 4.24 10.69 19.96
N LEU A 100 5.33 10.23 19.34
CA LEU A 100 6.58 9.85 20.01
C LEU A 100 7.29 11.03 20.68
N GLN A 101 7.06 12.26 20.22
CA GLN A 101 7.50 13.47 20.92
C GLN A 101 6.76 13.72 22.25
N LYS A 102 5.54 13.21 22.39
CA LYS A 102 4.64 13.53 23.50
C LYS A 102 4.45 12.36 24.47
N LEU A 103 4.60 11.13 23.98
CA LEU A 103 4.28 9.91 24.69
C LEU A 103 5.42 8.91 24.57
N LYS A 104 5.59 8.08 25.60
CA LYS A 104 6.51 6.93 25.53
C LYS A 104 5.92 5.88 24.58
N PRO A 105 6.74 5.17 23.78
CA PRO A 105 6.27 4.12 22.87
C PRO A 105 5.35 3.10 23.54
N VAL A 106 5.69 2.67 24.76
CA VAL A 106 4.88 1.71 25.54
C VAL A 106 3.46 2.20 25.83
N SER A 107 3.25 3.51 26.00
CA SER A 107 1.93 4.10 26.24
C SER A 107 1.07 4.06 24.98
N ILE A 108 1.67 4.40 23.83
CA ILE A 108 1.02 4.30 22.52
C ILE A 108 0.65 2.84 22.25
N LEU A 109 1.62 1.93 22.43
CA LEU A 109 1.41 0.49 22.26
C LEU A 109 0.26 -0.04 23.12
N SER A 110 0.17 0.39 24.38
CA SER A 110 -0.89 -0.02 25.30
C SER A 110 -2.28 0.44 24.82
N ILE A 111 -2.38 1.65 24.27
CA ILE A 111 -3.62 2.16 23.67
C ILE A 111 -4.00 1.31 22.45
N VAL A 112 -3.04 1.04 21.55
CA VAL A 112 -3.30 0.22 20.37
C VAL A 112 -3.65 -1.22 20.74
N MET A 113 -3.07 -1.79 21.80
CA MET A 113 -3.48 -3.10 22.33
C MET A 113 -4.95 -3.12 22.75
N VAL A 114 -5.43 -2.10 23.46
CA VAL A 114 -6.86 -2.00 23.86
C VAL A 114 -7.75 -1.86 22.63
N LEU A 115 -7.36 -1.02 21.66
CA LEU A 115 -8.11 -0.86 20.41
C LEU A 115 -8.16 -2.16 19.59
N GLY A 116 -7.03 -2.88 19.50
CA GLY A 116 -6.94 -4.17 18.83
C GLY A 116 -7.83 -5.21 19.49
N PHE A 117 -7.88 -5.23 20.83
CA PHE A 117 -8.81 -6.09 21.56
C PHE A 117 -10.27 -5.74 21.26
N MET A 118 -10.63 -4.47 21.23
CA MET A 118 -12.00 -4.04 20.89
C MET A 118 -12.39 -4.38 19.44
N ALA A 119 -11.44 -4.28 18.50
CA ALA A 119 -11.69 -4.53 17.08
C ALA A 119 -11.75 -6.02 16.73
N HIS A 120 -10.90 -6.84 17.36
CA HIS A 120 -10.72 -8.24 16.96
C HIS A 120 -11.19 -9.24 18.01
N GLY A 121 -11.41 -8.83 19.27
CA GLY A 121 -11.97 -9.68 20.34
C GLY A 121 -11.08 -10.85 20.79
N TYR A 122 -9.88 -10.99 20.23
CA TYR A 122 -8.96 -12.10 20.51
C TYR A 122 -7.68 -11.59 21.18
N VAL A 123 -7.30 -12.20 22.31
CA VAL A 123 -5.95 -12.11 22.90
C VAL A 123 -5.25 -13.46 22.68
N THR A 124 -5.26 -13.95 21.44
CA THR A 124 -4.43 -15.10 21.07
C THR A 124 -3.09 -14.59 20.57
N GLU A 125 -2.05 -15.43 20.61
CA GLU A 125 -0.71 -15.09 20.13
C GLU A 125 -0.75 -14.56 18.68
N GLU A 126 -1.70 -15.01 17.86
CA GLU A 126 -1.85 -14.61 16.46
C GLU A 126 -2.38 -13.19 16.29
N PHE A 127 -3.20 -12.69 17.22
CA PHE A 127 -3.80 -11.35 17.21
C PHE A 127 -3.17 -10.42 18.25
N GLN A 128 -2.03 -10.84 18.82
CA GLN A 128 -1.30 -10.01 19.76
C GLN A 128 -0.67 -8.81 19.06
N VAL A 129 -0.98 -7.61 19.57
CA VAL A 129 -0.29 -6.37 19.22
C VAL A 129 1.02 -6.33 20.02
N THR A 130 2.15 -6.29 19.33
CA THR A 130 3.49 -6.16 19.94
C THR A 130 4.22 -4.99 19.31
N ASP A 131 5.28 -4.49 19.95
CA ASP A 131 6.10 -3.40 19.37
C ASP A 131 6.67 -3.79 17.99
N GLU A 132 7.11 -5.04 17.83
CA GLU A 132 7.63 -5.53 16.55
C GLU A 132 6.55 -5.63 15.47
N ARG A 133 5.32 -6.06 15.83
CA ARG A 133 4.22 -6.23 14.87
C ARG A 133 3.52 -4.92 14.51
N LEU A 134 3.38 -4.02 15.48
CA LEU A 134 2.84 -2.68 15.25
C LEU A 134 3.83 -1.82 14.47
N GLY A 135 5.12 -1.92 14.81
CA GLY A 135 6.17 -1.13 14.17
C GLY A 135 5.99 0.37 14.40
N VAL A 136 6.50 1.15 13.46
CA VAL A 136 6.39 2.61 13.42
C VAL A 136 5.84 3.04 12.07
N TYR A 137 5.31 4.25 12.02
CA TYR A 137 4.86 4.81 10.76
C TYR A 137 6.01 4.95 9.75
N LEU A 138 5.76 4.49 8.53
CA LEU A 138 6.66 4.67 7.39
C LEU A 138 5.91 5.28 6.20
N PRO A 139 6.34 6.44 5.66
CA PRO A 139 5.72 7.03 4.47
C PRO A 139 5.65 6.06 3.28
N THR A 140 6.61 5.15 3.16
CA THR A 140 6.66 4.13 2.11
C THR A 140 5.52 3.11 2.17
N GLU A 141 4.99 2.82 3.37
CA GLU A 141 3.84 1.91 3.54
C GLU A 141 2.53 2.52 3.05
N HIS A 142 2.46 3.85 3.02
CA HIS A 142 1.26 4.62 2.69
C HIS A 142 1.38 5.44 1.39
N ILE A 143 2.54 5.41 0.72
CA ILE A 143 2.88 6.23 -0.45
C ILE A 143 2.75 7.74 -0.14
N ASP A 144 2.96 8.10 1.12
CA ASP A 144 2.87 9.49 1.58
C ASP A 144 4.06 10.30 1.07
N ASN A 145 3.82 11.59 0.81
CA ASN A 145 4.88 12.51 0.41
C ASN A 145 5.84 12.74 1.59
N PRO A 146 7.12 12.31 1.50
CA PRO A 146 8.04 12.42 2.63
C PRO A 146 8.56 13.87 2.83
N LYS A 147 8.20 14.81 1.94
CA LYS A 147 8.67 16.20 2.02
C LYS A 147 8.34 16.83 3.37
N GLY A 148 9.38 17.27 4.08
CA GLY A 148 9.23 17.95 5.37
C GLY A 148 8.86 17.03 6.53
N TYR A 149 8.95 15.71 6.35
CA TYR A 149 8.75 14.75 7.43
C TYR A 149 9.62 15.09 8.65
N ALA A 150 9.04 14.98 9.85
CA ALA A 150 9.66 15.39 11.11
C ALA A 150 10.19 16.84 11.14
N ASP A 151 9.48 17.78 10.48
CA ASP A 151 9.90 19.17 10.30
C ASP A 151 11.30 19.30 9.65
N GLY A 152 11.67 18.34 8.80
CA GLY A 152 12.97 18.27 8.13
C GLY A 152 14.11 17.78 9.03
N LYS A 153 13.83 17.36 10.27
CA LYS A 153 14.82 16.72 11.15
C LYS A 153 14.92 15.23 10.86
N ASP A 154 15.97 14.59 11.36
CA ASP A 154 16.08 13.14 11.31
C ASP A 154 15.09 12.50 12.29
N ALA A 155 14.02 11.87 11.78
CA ALA A 155 13.00 11.25 12.63
C ALA A 155 13.56 10.10 13.48
N ARG A 156 14.69 9.52 13.08
CA ARG A 156 15.36 8.41 13.79
C ARG A 156 15.83 8.79 15.19
N GLN A 157 15.85 10.08 15.51
CA GLN A 157 16.10 10.57 16.87
C GLN A 157 14.96 10.21 17.86
N PHE A 158 13.73 10.00 17.36
CA PHE A 158 12.56 9.66 18.17
C PHE A 158 12.38 8.14 18.28
N ASP A 159 12.57 7.42 17.17
CA ASP A 159 12.66 5.96 17.11
C ASP A 159 13.54 5.57 15.91
N PRO A 160 14.55 4.71 16.08
CA PRO A 160 15.53 4.40 15.02
C PRO A 160 14.93 3.74 13.78
N ARG A 161 13.70 3.21 13.87
CA ARG A 161 12.98 2.58 12.75
C ARG A 161 12.28 3.60 11.85
N LEU A 162 12.07 4.83 12.33
CA LEU A 162 11.39 5.88 11.56
C LEU A 162 12.20 6.29 10.33
N ARG A 163 11.52 6.93 9.38
CA ARG A 163 12.13 7.41 8.13
C ARG A 163 13.29 8.37 8.42
N GLY A 164 14.47 8.06 7.89
CA GLY A 164 15.62 8.96 7.96
C GLY A 164 15.44 10.23 7.10
N PRO A 165 16.49 11.06 6.97
CA PRO A 165 16.44 12.26 6.14
C PRO A 165 16.04 11.97 4.69
N VAL A 166 15.34 12.93 4.08
CA VAL A 166 14.81 12.84 2.72
C VAL A 166 15.79 13.50 1.76
N ASP A 167 16.27 12.74 0.77
CA ASP A 167 17.07 13.28 -0.31
C ASP A 167 16.16 14.08 -1.26
N PRO A 168 16.50 15.34 -1.62
CA PRO A 168 15.68 16.14 -2.54
C PRO A 168 15.36 15.44 -3.86
N ARG A 169 16.23 14.54 -4.34
CA ARG A 169 16.03 13.77 -5.57
C ARG A 169 14.84 12.81 -5.46
N GLU A 170 14.48 12.37 -4.26
CA GLU A 170 13.27 11.55 -4.02
C GLU A 170 11.99 12.26 -4.45
N LEU A 171 11.99 13.61 -4.39
CA LEU A 171 10.86 14.46 -4.73
C LEU A 171 10.85 14.90 -6.19
N GLU A 172 11.85 14.51 -6.98
CA GLU A 172 11.87 14.75 -8.42
C GLU A 172 10.91 13.79 -9.14
N ILE A 173 10.52 14.15 -10.36
CA ILE A 173 9.70 13.31 -11.23
C ILE A 173 10.64 12.39 -12.00
N ASP A 174 10.42 11.09 -11.93
CA ASP A 174 11.09 10.12 -12.78
C ASP A 174 10.58 10.28 -14.22
N PRO A 175 11.44 10.60 -15.21
CA PRO A 175 11.01 10.76 -16.59
C PRO A 175 10.52 9.46 -17.24
N ARG A 176 10.84 8.28 -16.67
CA ARG A 176 10.41 6.98 -17.22
C ARG A 176 8.98 6.65 -16.83
N SER A 177 8.63 6.86 -15.56
CA SER A 177 7.32 6.50 -15.01
C SER A 177 6.35 7.68 -14.85
N GLY A 178 6.84 8.92 -14.84
CA GLY A 178 6.05 10.11 -14.52
C GLY A 178 5.69 10.24 -13.03
N MET A 179 6.09 9.28 -12.20
CA MET A 179 5.87 9.28 -10.75
C MET A 179 6.99 10.03 -10.01
N LYS A 180 6.75 10.37 -8.75
CA LYS A 180 7.82 10.82 -7.86
C LYS A 180 8.81 9.67 -7.60
N ASN A 181 10.09 10.00 -7.49
CA ASN A 181 11.15 9.00 -7.31
C ASN A 181 10.93 8.10 -6.08
N TYR A 182 10.42 8.64 -4.97
CA TYR A 182 10.11 7.88 -3.74
C TYR A 182 8.99 6.83 -3.92
N ILE A 183 8.22 6.87 -5.01
CA ILE A 183 7.12 5.92 -5.22
C ILE A 183 7.66 4.61 -5.79
N ALA A 184 8.40 4.68 -6.90
CA ALA A 184 8.79 3.49 -7.66
C ALA A 184 10.20 3.50 -8.26
N ASN A 185 10.97 4.58 -8.16
CA ASN A 185 12.30 4.62 -8.75
C ASN A 185 13.33 3.96 -7.82
N GLU A 186 13.55 2.66 -8.02
CA GLU A 186 14.51 1.84 -7.24
C GLU A 186 15.98 2.02 -7.69
N SER A 187 16.28 2.95 -8.61
CA SER A 187 17.66 3.17 -9.12
C SER A 187 18.51 4.08 -8.20
N GLY A 188 17.87 4.75 -7.24
CA GLY A 188 18.52 5.65 -6.30
C GLY A 188 18.89 4.98 -4.97
N ASN A 189 19.51 5.75 -4.09
CA ASN A 189 19.82 5.33 -2.72
C ASN A 189 18.79 5.88 -1.72
N TRP A 190 17.51 5.66 -2.02
CA TRP A 190 16.37 6.05 -1.19
C TRP A 190 15.37 4.89 -1.11
N ASP A 191 14.55 4.89 -0.08
CA ASP A 191 13.47 3.91 0.01
C ASP A 191 12.33 4.26 -0.94
N THR A 192 11.69 3.23 -1.49
CA THR A 192 10.48 3.38 -2.29
C THR A 192 9.37 2.44 -1.85
N SER A 193 8.13 2.85 -2.08
CA SER A 193 6.96 2.00 -1.85
C SER A 193 7.01 0.72 -2.70
N SER A 194 7.48 0.79 -3.95
CA SER A 194 7.64 -0.40 -4.79
C SER A 194 8.69 -1.37 -4.24
N ALA A 195 9.84 -0.88 -3.77
CA ALA A 195 10.88 -1.71 -3.16
C ALA A 195 10.37 -2.36 -1.88
N LEU A 196 9.62 -1.63 -1.05
CA LEU A 196 8.99 -2.18 0.14
C LEU A 196 8.08 -3.36 -0.21
N VAL A 197 7.15 -3.19 -1.15
CA VAL A 197 6.25 -4.26 -1.60
C VAL A 197 7.05 -5.46 -2.10
N ARG A 198 8.08 -5.23 -2.94
CA ARG A 198 8.96 -6.29 -3.46
C ARG A 198 9.66 -7.07 -2.35
N ARG A 199 10.27 -6.36 -1.38
CA ARG A 199 10.98 -6.94 -0.23
C ARG A 199 10.03 -7.77 0.63
N THR A 200 8.85 -7.23 0.95
CA THR A 200 7.83 -7.92 1.75
C THR A 200 7.32 -9.17 1.06
N LEU A 201 6.96 -9.10 -0.22
CA LEU A 201 6.52 -10.26 -1.00
C LEU A 201 7.60 -11.34 -1.07
N THR A 202 8.85 -10.95 -1.28
CA THR A 202 9.98 -11.88 -1.31
C THR A 202 10.14 -12.59 0.04
N LYS A 203 10.08 -11.83 1.15
CA LYS A 203 10.14 -12.37 2.51
C LYS A 203 9.01 -13.37 2.77
N CYS A 204 7.77 -13.05 2.37
CA CYS A 204 6.64 -13.97 2.49
C CYS A 204 6.85 -15.27 1.70
N ILE A 205 7.36 -15.19 0.47
CA ILE A 205 7.67 -16.36 -0.37
C ILE A 205 8.74 -17.23 0.29
N GLU A 206 9.81 -16.62 0.82
CA GLU A 206 10.87 -17.34 1.53
C GLU A 206 10.35 -18.02 2.78
N MET A 207 9.56 -17.33 3.60
CA MET A 207 8.93 -17.89 4.79
C MET A 207 8.07 -19.10 4.42
N GLY A 208 7.22 -18.98 3.39
CA GLY A 208 6.40 -20.09 2.91
C GLY A 208 7.21 -21.27 2.36
N ARG A 209 8.36 -21.01 1.73
CA ARG A 209 9.29 -22.08 1.29
C ARG A 209 9.93 -22.78 2.50
N ARG A 210 10.39 -22.04 3.50
CA ARG A 210 11.00 -22.59 4.73
C ARG A 210 9.99 -23.42 5.52
N ALA A 211 8.76 -22.94 5.68
CA ALA A 211 7.67 -23.67 6.35
C ALA A 211 7.38 -25.03 5.69
N ARG A 212 7.32 -25.06 4.34
CA ARG A 212 7.16 -26.32 3.59
C ARG A 212 8.31 -27.30 3.78
N GLN A 213 9.53 -26.80 3.93
CA GLN A 213 10.72 -27.64 4.15
C GLN A 213 10.79 -28.18 5.58
N SER A 214 10.34 -27.40 6.57
CA SER A 214 10.43 -27.76 7.99
C SER A 214 9.23 -28.58 8.50
N GLY A 215 8.16 -28.70 7.70
CA GLY A 215 6.91 -29.37 8.11
C GLY A 215 6.13 -28.63 9.21
N ARG A 216 6.56 -27.42 9.56
CA ARG A 216 5.83 -26.51 10.46
C ARG A 216 5.11 -25.50 9.59
N ALA A 217 3.83 -25.76 9.33
CA ALA A 217 2.90 -24.77 8.79
C ALA A 217 2.43 -23.85 9.93
#